data_AF-A0A2P5KVW2-F1
#
_entry.id   AF-A0A2P5KVW2-F1
#
_cell.length_a   1.000
_cell.length_b   1.000
_cell.length_c   1.000
_cell.angle_alpha   90.00
_cell.angle_beta   90.00
_cell.angle_gamma   90.00
#
_symmetry.space_group_name_H-M   'P 1'
#
loop_
_entity.id
_entity.type
_entity.pdbx_description
1 polymer ?
#
loop_
_entity_poly.entity_id
_entity_poly.type
_entity_poly.pdbx_seq_one_letter_code
_entity_poly.pdbx_strand_id
1 'polypeptide(L)'
;MPESDMRIAPDPFAAVLPGLAALGAIASIAAINWVGQERTPDRAKAKRKASAALRDLENCCLGLTEIFKRFQRNPHLFAGEGGQGSSPLKFGVHGQRASAESCRLYQQLVNDVASMLVLASQNAFDVMCAVEDGEIVAPEELFYGFGAEQERLNKLIQDRATLKTTVDTCAAVAERLTGLVRELKAHRLE
;
A
#
# COMPACT_ATOMS: atom_id res chain seq x y z
N MET A 1 -5.28 -39.79 9.78
CA MET A 1 -4.78 -39.52 8.41
C MET A 1 -3.62 -38.56 8.54
N PRO A 2 -2.48 -38.76 7.87
CA PRO A 2 -1.43 -37.74 7.89
C PRO A 2 -2.00 -36.48 7.22
N GLU A 3 -1.93 -35.34 7.91
CA GLU A 3 -2.26 -34.05 7.30
C GLU A 3 -1.48 -33.92 6.00
N SER A 4 -2.19 -33.64 4.91
CA SER A 4 -1.61 -33.51 3.58
C SER A 4 -0.66 -32.31 3.56
N ASP A 5 0.60 -32.58 3.85
CA ASP A 5 1.71 -31.63 3.77
C ASP A 5 1.79 -31.14 2.31
N MET A 6 1.24 -29.95 2.04
CA MET A 6 1.26 -29.40 0.69
C MET A 6 2.72 -29.07 0.36
N ARG A 7 3.27 -29.71 -0.67
CA ARG A 7 4.65 -29.46 -1.14
C ARG A 7 4.83 -28.09 -1.83
N ILE A 8 3.98 -27.12 -1.52
CA ILE A 8 3.98 -25.80 -2.13
C ILE A 8 4.58 -24.82 -1.12
N ALA A 9 5.59 -24.09 -1.57
CA ALA A 9 6.14 -22.96 -0.85
C ALA A 9 5.63 -21.70 -1.57
N PRO A 10 4.64 -21.00 -0.99
CA PRO A 10 4.07 -19.82 -1.63
C PRO A 10 5.12 -18.70 -1.73
N ASP A 11 5.07 -17.93 -2.82
CA ASP A 11 5.98 -16.81 -3.03
C ASP A 11 5.44 -15.55 -2.31
N PRO A 12 6.07 -15.08 -1.22
CA PRO A 12 5.62 -13.89 -0.50
C PRO A 12 5.52 -12.64 -1.39
N PHE A 13 6.27 -12.59 -2.50
CA PHE A 13 6.28 -11.45 -3.42
C PHE A 13 4.94 -11.18 -4.06
N ALA A 14 4.17 -12.24 -4.34
CA ALA A 14 2.86 -12.11 -4.96
C ALA A 14 1.86 -11.37 -4.06
N ALA A 15 2.13 -11.25 -2.76
CA ALA A 15 1.34 -10.44 -1.84
C ALA A 15 2.05 -9.13 -1.46
N VAL A 16 3.36 -9.16 -1.15
CA VAL A 16 4.07 -7.99 -0.62
C VAL A 16 4.29 -6.91 -1.69
N LEU A 17 4.61 -7.28 -2.94
CA LEU A 17 4.82 -6.28 -4.00
C LEU A 17 3.53 -5.52 -4.36
N PRO A 18 2.38 -6.20 -4.57
CA PRO A 18 1.11 -5.49 -4.77
C PRO A 18 0.72 -4.60 -3.57
N GLY A 19 1.02 -5.03 -2.33
CA GLY A 19 0.77 -4.22 -1.13
C GLY A 19 1.66 -2.97 -1.09
N LEU A 20 2.94 -3.10 -1.44
CA LEU A 20 3.87 -1.97 -1.58
C LEU A 20 3.40 -1.01 -2.67
N ALA A 21 3.00 -1.54 -3.83
CA ALA A 21 2.48 -0.74 -4.94
C ALA A 21 1.20 0.03 -4.55
N ALA A 22 0.31 -0.60 -3.77
CA ALA A 22 -0.89 0.04 -3.27
C ALA A 22 -0.57 1.24 -2.35
N LEU A 23 0.40 1.10 -1.45
CA LEU A 23 0.89 2.20 -0.62
C LEU A 23 1.57 3.29 -1.48
N GLY A 24 2.34 2.90 -2.49
CA GLY A 24 2.97 3.82 -3.44
C GLY A 24 1.95 4.67 -4.19
N ALA A 25 0.83 4.07 -4.62
CA ALA A 25 -0.26 4.78 -5.29
C ALA A 25 -0.96 5.81 -4.38
N ILE A 26 -1.03 5.54 -3.07
CA ILE A 26 -1.54 6.53 -2.10
C ILE A 26 -0.50 7.62 -1.85
N ALA A 27 0.77 7.24 -1.67
CA ALA A 27 1.87 8.18 -1.43
C ALA A 27 2.11 9.12 -2.63
N SER A 28 1.76 8.73 -3.86
CA SER A 28 1.88 9.58 -5.05
C SER A 28 0.97 10.80 -5.06
N ILE A 29 0.06 10.96 -4.09
CA ILE A 29 -0.65 12.22 -3.83
C ILE A 29 0.34 13.39 -3.64
N ALA A 30 1.57 13.11 -3.20
CA ALA A 30 2.66 14.08 -3.14
C ALA A 30 2.94 14.80 -4.48
N ALA A 31 2.63 14.18 -5.62
CA ALA A 31 2.87 14.73 -6.94
C ALA A 31 2.01 15.97 -7.26
N ILE A 32 0.91 16.19 -6.52
CA ILE A 32 0.03 17.37 -6.73
C ILE A 32 0.82 18.68 -6.57
N ASN A 33 1.80 18.72 -5.67
CA ASN A 33 2.67 19.90 -5.48
C ASN A 33 3.41 20.31 -6.76
N TRP A 34 3.66 19.37 -7.67
CA TRP A 34 4.40 19.62 -8.92
C TRP A 34 3.50 19.91 -10.12
N VAL A 35 2.22 19.50 -10.10
CA VAL A 35 1.31 19.59 -11.25
C VAL A 35 0.36 20.79 -11.16
N GLY A 36 0.12 21.33 -9.96
CA GLY A 36 -0.85 22.40 -9.71
C GLY A 36 -0.57 23.77 -10.38
N GLN A 37 0.59 23.96 -11.03
CA GLN A 37 0.92 25.24 -11.71
C GLN A 37 0.43 25.32 -13.16
N GLU A 38 0.14 24.19 -13.83
CA GLU A 38 -0.32 24.20 -15.23
C GLU A 38 -1.73 23.61 -15.35
N ARG A 39 -2.75 24.48 -15.26
CA ARG A 39 -4.14 24.07 -15.55
C ARG A 39 -4.26 23.59 -16.99
N THR A 40 -4.25 22.28 -17.20
CA THR A 40 -4.47 21.66 -18.51
C THR A 40 -5.98 21.64 -18.81
N PRO A 41 -6.46 22.25 -19.91
CA PRO A 41 -7.89 22.42 -20.17
C PRO A 41 -8.67 21.12 -20.49
N ASP A 42 -8.00 20.00 -20.80
CA ASP A 42 -8.60 18.70 -21.16
C ASP A 42 -8.47 17.62 -20.07
N ARG A 43 -8.33 18.04 -18.80
CA ARG A 43 -8.12 17.12 -17.69
C ARG A 43 -9.36 16.24 -17.40
N ALA A 44 -9.12 14.98 -17.05
CA ALA A 44 -10.14 14.09 -16.49
C ALA A 44 -10.70 14.64 -15.17
N LYS A 45 -12.00 14.95 -15.15
CA LYS A 45 -12.73 15.38 -13.96
C LYS A 45 -12.96 14.22 -13.00
N ALA A 46 -12.94 14.50 -11.69
CA ALA A 46 -13.35 13.53 -10.69
C ALA A 46 -14.78 13.03 -11.00
N LYS A 47 -14.96 11.71 -11.06
CA LYS A 47 -16.29 11.10 -11.27
C LYS A 47 -17.09 10.98 -9.98
N ARG A 48 -16.45 11.16 -8.83
CA ARG A 48 -17.00 10.94 -7.48
C ARG A 48 -16.81 12.19 -6.61
N LYS A 49 -17.71 12.38 -5.64
CA LYS A 49 -17.59 13.43 -4.63
C LYS A 49 -16.32 13.26 -3.81
N ALA A 50 -15.57 14.35 -3.55
CA ALA A 50 -14.36 14.32 -2.72
C ALA A 50 -14.57 13.63 -1.36
N SER A 51 -15.74 13.83 -0.73
CA SER A 51 -16.09 13.22 0.55
C SER A 51 -16.13 11.69 0.52
N ALA A 52 -16.64 11.11 -0.57
CA ALA A 52 -16.68 9.67 -0.77
C ALA A 52 -15.27 9.14 -1.08
N ALA A 53 -14.55 9.79 -2.00
CA ALA A 53 -13.19 9.40 -2.38
C ALA A 53 -12.24 9.36 -1.18
N LEU A 54 -12.26 10.40 -0.32
CA LEU A 54 -11.44 10.46 0.89
C LEU A 54 -11.80 9.38 1.92
N ARG A 55 -13.10 9.10 2.11
CA ARG A 55 -13.54 8.04 3.01
C ARG A 55 -13.08 6.67 2.51
N ASP A 56 -13.24 6.42 1.22
CA ASP A 56 -12.84 5.15 0.62
C ASP A 56 -11.31 5.01 0.64
N LEU A 57 -10.56 6.09 0.44
CA LEU A 57 -9.10 6.13 0.57
C LEU A 57 -8.64 5.86 2.01
N GLU A 58 -9.30 6.43 3.02
CA GLU A 58 -9.00 6.13 4.43
C GLU A 58 -9.23 4.64 4.73
N ASN A 59 -10.35 4.08 4.26
CA ASN A 59 -10.62 2.66 4.37
C ASN A 59 -9.53 1.82 3.68
N CYS A 60 -8.98 2.30 2.57
CA CYS A 60 -7.85 1.63 1.94
C CYS A 60 -6.59 1.63 2.82
N CYS A 61 -6.26 2.76 3.45
CA CYS A 61 -5.10 2.83 4.34
C CYS A 61 -5.27 1.90 5.56
N LEU A 62 -6.49 1.84 6.12
CA LEU A 62 -6.82 0.93 7.22
C LEU A 62 -6.74 -0.55 6.80
N GLY A 63 -7.27 -0.88 5.62
CA GLY A 63 -7.19 -2.23 5.06
C GLY A 63 -5.74 -2.68 4.84
N LEU A 64 -4.91 -1.82 4.23
CA LEU A 64 -3.48 -2.08 4.04
C LEU A 64 -2.74 -2.21 5.38
N THR A 65 -3.06 -1.37 6.36
CA THR A 65 -2.48 -1.47 7.71
C THR A 65 -2.75 -2.84 8.33
N GLU A 66 -3.99 -3.34 8.27
CA GLU A 66 -4.32 -4.66 8.81
C GLU A 66 -3.66 -5.79 8.01
N ILE A 67 -3.59 -5.69 6.69
CA ILE A 67 -2.87 -6.65 5.84
C ILE A 67 -1.40 -6.76 6.24
N PHE A 68 -0.70 -5.61 6.36
CA PHE A 68 0.72 -5.62 6.74
C PHE A 68 0.93 -6.11 8.17
N LYS A 69 0.02 -5.81 9.11
CA LYS A 69 0.04 -6.41 10.46
C LYS A 69 -0.14 -7.93 10.40
N ARG A 70 -0.97 -8.46 9.49
CA ARG A 70 -1.11 -9.90 9.28
C ARG A 70 0.14 -10.52 8.68
N PHE A 71 0.85 -9.83 7.78
CA PHE A 71 2.16 -10.29 7.31
C PHE A 71 3.17 -10.37 8.46
N GLN A 72 3.22 -9.36 9.33
CA GLN A 72 4.10 -9.36 10.52
C GLN A 72 3.78 -10.50 11.49
N ARG A 73 2.49 -10.84 11.66
CA ARG A 73 2.05 -11.98 12.49
C ARG A 73 2.35 -13.34 11.86
N ASN A 74 2.61 -13.40 10.55
CA ASN A 74 2.86 -14.63 9.79
C ASN A 74 4.20 -14.55 9.03
N PRO A 75 5.33 -14.36 9.74
CA PRO A 75 6.62 -14.10 9.10
C PRO A 75 7.12 -15.28 8.26
N HIS A 76 6.82 -16.52 8.65
CA HIS A 76 7.12 -17.74 7.88
C HIS A 76 6.52 -17.76 6.47
N LEU A 77 5.42 -17.02 6.25
CA LEU A 77 4.78 -16.89 4.93
C LEU A 77 5.18 -15.63 4.17
N PHE A 78 5.44 -14.53 4.87
CA PHE A 78 5.49 -13.19 4.25
C PHE A 78 6.72 -12.35 4.58
N ALA A 79 7.56 -12.75 5.53
CA ALA A 79 8.78 -12.03 5.94
C ALA A 79 10.05 -12.87 5.78
N GLY A 80 9.90 -14.18 5.59
CA GLY A 80 11.00 -15.16 5.55
C GLY A 80 11.50 -15.51 6.96
N GLU A 81 11.99 -16.74 7.13
CA GLU A 81 12.67 -17.20 8.35
C GLU A 81 14.07 -17.74 8.02
N GLY A 82 15.00 -17.65 8.99
CA GLY A 82 16.39 -18.07 8.81
C GLY A 82 17.15 -17.25 7.76
N GLY A 83 18.13 -17.86 7.07
CA GLY A 83 18.96 -17.17 6.06
C GLY A 83 18.21 -16.64 4.83
N GLN A 84 16.94 -17.03 4.65
CA GLN A 84 16.09 -16.47 3.60
C GLN A 84 15.51 -15.09 3.98
N GLY A 85 15.29 -14.84 5.28
CA GLY A 85 14.82 -13.54 5.77
C GLY A 85 15.85 -12.41 5.59
N SER A 86 17.13 -12.74 5.38
CA SER A 86 18.20 -11.81 5.03
C SER A 86 18.42 -11.66 3.51
N SER A 87 17.66 -12.39 2.69
CA SER A 87 17.79 -12.28 1.23
C SER A 87 17.13 -10.98 0.74
N PRO A 88 17.77 -10.26 -0.20
CA PRO A 88 17.18 -9.11 -0.86
C PRO A 88 15.89 -9.48 -1.60
N LEU A 89 15.07 -8.47 -1.91
CA LEU A 89 13.83 -8.69 -2.64
C LEU A 89 14.06 -9.39 -4.00
N LYS A 90 13.58 -10.63 -4.18
CA LYS A 90 13.66 -11.36 -5.46
C LYS A 90 12.52 -12.37 -5.65
N PHE A 91 12.11 -12.60 -6.89
CA PHE A 91 11.14 -13.64 -7.25
C PHE A 91 11.72 -15.04 -7.07
N GLY A 92 10.90 -15.98 -6.62
CA GLY A 92 11.29 -17.38 -6.47
C GLY A 92 10.75 -18.03 -5.20
N VAL A 93 11.10 -19.31 -5.00
CA VAL A 93 10.63 -20.09 -3.86
C VAL A 93 11.37 -19.64 -2.58
N HIS A 94 10.88 -18.57 -1.97
CA HIS A 94 11.30 -18.05 -0.66
C HIS A 94 10.42 -18.51 0.51
N GLY A 95 9.34 -19.21 0.19
CA GLY A 95 8.48 -19.81 1.19
C GLY A 95 9.11 -21.06 1.80
N GLN A 96 8.89 -21.27 3.10
CA GLN A 96 8.96 -22.62 3.65
C GLN A 96 7.75 -23.42 3.14
N ARG A 97 7.84 -24.76 3.21
CA ARG A 97 6.68 -25.61 2.92
C ARG A 97 5.55 -25.21 3.86
N ALA A 98 4.40 -24.91 3.28
CA ALA A 98 3.24 -24.41 4.01
C ALA A 98 2.24 -25.56 4.25
N SER A 99 1.65 -25.59 5.44
CA SER A 99 0.51 -26.47 5.72
C SER A 99 -0.68 -26.08 4.84
N ALA A 100 -1.68 -26.95 4.74
CA ALA A 100 -2.92 -26.64 4.02
C ALA A 100 -3.62 -25.38 4.58
N GLU A 101 -3.54 -25.14 5.89
CA GLU A 101 -4.08 -23.95 6.55
C GLU A 101 -3.29 -22.69 6.15
N SER A 102 -1.96 -22.75 6.21
CA SER A 102 -1.08 -21.65 5.79
C SER A 102 -1.28 -21.29 4.32
N CYS A 103 -1.52 -22.27 3.43
CA CYS A 103 -1.86 -22.03 2.03
C CYS A 103 -3.19 -21.30 1.85
N ARG A 104 -4.22 -21.62 2.64
CA ARG A 104 -5.51 -20.92 2.59
C ARG A 104 -5.37 -19.48 3.07
N LEU A 105 -4.67 -19.27 4.18
CA LEU A 105 -4.37 -17.93 4.70
C LEU A 105 -3.60 -17.11 3.67
N TYR A 106 -2.59 -17.71 3.04
CA TYR A 106 -1.82 -17.08 1.98
C TYR A 106 -2.72 -16.62 0.81
N GLN A 107 -3.57 -17.52 0.29
CA GLN A 107 -4.49 -17.18 -0.80
C GLN A 107 -5.46 -16.07 -0.42
N GLN A 108 -6.00 -16.11 0.80
CA GLN A 108 -6.87 -15.05 1.31
C GLN A 108 -6.16 -13.70 1.31
N LEU A 109 -4.94 -13.63 1.85
CA LEU A 109 -4.18 -12.39 1.92
C LEU A 109 -3.76 -11.87 0.54
N VAL A 110 -3.42 -12.75 -0.40
CA VAL A 110 -3.16 -12.36 -1.80
C VAL A 110 -4.40 -11.70 -2.42
N ASN A 111 -5.59 -12.27 -2.20
CA ASN A 111 -6.85 -11.72 -2.72
C ASN A 111 -7.21 -10.37 -2.05
N ASP A 112 -7.00 -10.27 -0.74
CA ASP A 112 -7.22 -9.04 0.02
C ASP A 112 -6.32 -7.92 -0.54
N VAL A 113 -5.02 -8.20 -0.74
CA VAL A 113 -4.08 -7.23 -1.32
C VAL A 113 -4.44 -6.87 -2.75
N ALA A 114 -4.78 -7.83 -3.60
CA ALA A 114 -5.11 -7.57 -4.99
C ALA A 114 -6.30 -6.60 -5.11
N SER A 115 -7.32 -6.81 -4.27
CA SER A 115 -8.48 -5.91 -4.17
C SER A 115 -8.04 -4.52 -3.68
N MET A 116 -7.16 -4.49 -2.67
CA MET A 116 -6.64 -3.25 -2.11
C MET A 116 -5.81 -2.42 -3.10
N LEU A 117 -4.99 -3.04 -3.94
CA LEU A 117 -4.19 -2.37 -4.95
C LEU A 117 -5.05 -1.56 -5.91
N VAL A 118 -6.12 -2.18 -6.43
CA VAL A 118 -7.02 -1.53 -7.39
C VAL A 118 -7.77 -0.37 -6.73
N LEU A 119 -8.35 -0.61 -5.55
CA LEU A 119 -9.13 0.40 -4.83
C LEU A 119 -8.26 1.59 -4.40
N ALA A 120 -7.07 1.33 -3.84
CA ALA A 120 -6.15 2.37 -3.42
C ALA A 120 -5.74 3.28 -4.58
N SER A 121 -5.40 2.68 -5.73
CA SER A 121 -5.00 3.44 -6.92
C SER A 121 -6.13 4.34 -7.44
N GLN A 122 -7.35 3.80 -7.52
CA GLN A 122 -8.52 4.56 -7.97
C GLN A 122 -8.89 5.69 -6.99
N ASN A 123 -8.92 5.38 -5.68
CA ASN A 123 -9.29 6.35 -4.65
C ASN A 123 -8.23 7.46 -4.52
N ALA A 124 -6.94 7.13 -4.63
CA ALA A 124 -5.87 8.12 -4.61
C ALA A 124 -5.98 9.07 -5.81
N PHE A 125 -6.20 8.54 -7.02
CA PHE A 125 -6.39 9.35 -8.22
C PHE A 125 -7.60 10.30 -8.11
N ASP A 126 -8.74 9.79 -7.62
CA ASP A 126 -9.93 10.63 -7.44
C ASP A 126 -9.70 11.74 -6.38
N VAL A 127 -8.92 11.46 -5.32
CA VAL A 127 -8.51 12.48 -4.35
C VAL A 127 -7.58 13.52 -4.98
N MET A 128 -6.63 13.10 -5.83
CA MET A 128 -5.77 14.04 -6.58
C MET A 128 -6.61 14.96 -7.47
N CYS A 129 -7.59 14.42 -8.21
CA CYS A 129 -8.54 15.24 -8.96
C CYS A 129 -9.32 16.20 -8.08
N ALA A 130 -9.83 15.76 -6.93
CA ALA A 130 -10.57 16.64 -6.03
C ALA A 130 -9.73 17.81 -5.47
N VAL A 131 -8.43 17.59 -5.21
CA VAL A 131 -7.52 18.67 -4.81
C VAL A 131 -7.32 19.66 -5.97
N GLU A 132 -7.07 19.17 -7.18
CA GLU A 132 -6.81 20.01 -8.35
C GLU A 132 -8.07 20.76 -8.84
N ASP A 133 -9.25 20.18 -8.65
CA ASP A 133 -10.54 20.81 -8.89
C ASP A 133 -10.90 21.85 -7.79
N GLY A 134 -10.13 21.91 -6.70
CA GLY A 134 -10.31 22.85 -5.59
C GLY A 134 -11.37 22.44 -4.57
N GLU A 135 -11.88 21.20 -4.63
CA GLU A 135 -12.79 20.63 -3.61
C GLU A 135 -12.06 20.36 -2.28
N ILE A 136 -10.73 20.19 -2.33
CA ILE A 136 -9.86 20.01 -1.17
C ILE A 136 -8.76 21.07 -1.22
N VAL A 137 -8.67 21.91 -0.19
CA VAL A 137 -7.67 22.98 -0.09
C VAL A 137 -6.82 22.74 1.14
N ALA A 138 -5.71 22.04 0.94
CA ALA A 138 -4.77 21.66 1.99
C ALA A 138 -3.44 22.41 1.88
N PRO A 139 -2.74 22.63 3.02
CA PRO A 139 -1.42 23.24 3.02
C PRO A 139 -0.37 22.34 2.33
N GLU A 140 0.66 22.95 1.74
CA GLU A 140 1.74 22.23 1.03
C GLU A 140 2.45 21.21 1.92
N GLU A 141 2.59 21.54 3.21
CA GLU A 141 3.20 20.69 4.23
C GLU A 141 2.55 19.31 4.32
N LEU A 142 1.25 19.22 4.07
CA LEU A 142 0.55 17.94 4.07
C LEU A 142 1.00 17.05 2.90
N PHE A 143 1.22 17.64 1.72
CA PHE A 143 1.73 16.91 0.54
C PHE A 143 3.19 16.51 0.70
N TYR A 144 4.02 17.30 1.41
CA TYR A 144 5.36 16.88 1.80
C TYR A 144 5.33 15.64 2.70
N GLY A 145 4.32 15.51 3.56
CA GLY A 145 4.08 14.29 4.35
C GLY A 145 3.89 13.04 3.48
N PHE A 146 3.06 13.13 2.43
CA PHE A 146 2.91 12.03 1.46
C PHE A 146 4.24 11.75 0.73
N GLY A 147 4.98 12.80 0.36
CA GLY A 147 6.27 12.66 -0.34
C GLY A 147 7.34 11.98 0.51
N ALA A 148 7.37 12.25 1.81
CA ALA A 148 8.27 11.58 2.75
C ALA A 148 8.00 10.06 2.81
N GLU A 149 6.72 9.67 2.82
CA GLU A 149 6.35 8.25 2.79
C GLU A 149 6.63 7.60 1.42
N GLN A 150 6.43 8.33 0.31
CA GLN A 150 6.82 7.87 -1.02
C GLN A 150 8.34 7.58 -1.09
N GLU A 151 9.16 8.49 -0.56
CA GLU A 151 10.61 8.33 -0.52
C GLU A 151 11.04 7.14 0.34
N ARG A 152 10.36 6.90 1.48
CA ARG A 152 10.59 5.70 2.29
C ARG A 152 10.30 4.42 1.52
N LEU A 153 9.23 4.38 0.72
CA LEU A 153 8.90 3.23 -0.13
C LEU A 153 9.93 3.04 -1.27
N ASN A 154 10.36 4.12 -1.91
CA ASN A 154 11.37 4.08 -2.97
C ASN A 154 12.69 3.46 -2.47
N LYS A 155 13.14 3.84 -1.26
CA LYS A 155 14.36 3.29 -0.65
C LYS A 155 14.31 1.78 -0.48
N LEU A 156 13.15 1.19 -0.18
CA LEU A 156 13.02 -0.27 -0.09
C LEU A 156 13.40 -0.98 -1.40
N ILE A 157 13.01 -0.38 -2.54
CA ILE A 157 13.31 -0.91 -3.86
C ILE A 157 14.78 -0.65 -4.23
N GLN A 158 15.25 0.59 -4.03
CA GLN A 158 16.61 1.01 -4.38
C GLN A 158 17.66 0.25 -3.59
N ASP A 159 17.48 0.12 -2.28
CA ASP A 159 18.43 -0.54 -1.37
C ASP A 159 18.28 -2.06 -1.37
N ARG A 160 17.36 -2.60 -2.18
CA ARG A 160 17.02 -4.03 -2.23
C ARG A 160 16.78 -4.59 -0.84
N ALA A 161 15.89 -3.94 -0.11
CA ALA A 161 15.58 -4.28 1.27
C ALA A 161 15.25 -5.78 1.44
N THR A 162 15.38 -6.29 2.66
CA THR A 162 14.90 -7.65 2.95
C THR A 162 13.37 -7.66 2.95
N LEU A 163 12.80 -8.86 2.80
CA LEU A 163 11.35 -9.04 2.87
C LEU A 163 10.79 -8.60 4.23
N LYS A 164 11.47 -8.95 5.33
CA LYS A 164 11.12 -8.48 6.68
C LYS A 164 11.14 -6.95 6.79
N THR A 165 12.25 -6.32 6.39
CA THR A 165 12.37 -4.86 6.41
C THR A 165 11.27 -4.18 5.58
N THR A 166 10.93 -4.77 4.44
CA THR A 166 9.87 -4.29 3.56
C THR A 166 8.51 -4.35 4.24
N VAL A 167 8.14 -5.50 4.80
CA VAL A 167 6.86 -5.67 5.52
C VAL A 167 6.77 -4.71 6.71
N ASP A 168 7.82 -4.62 7.53
CA ASP A 168 7.84 -3.76 8.71
C ASP A 168 7.75 -2.27 8.34
N THR A 169 8.44 -1.86 7.28
CA THR A 169 8.40 -0.48 6.79
C THR A 169 7.03 -0.15 6.20
N CYS A 170 6.46 -1.03 5.37
CA CYS A 170 5.15 -0.84 4.78
C CYS A 170 4.03 -0.77 5.83
N ALA A 171 4.11 -1.55 6.91
CA ALA A 171 3.19 -1.45 8.04
C ALA A 171 3.20 -0.04 8.64
N ALA A 172 4.39 0.50 8.91
CA ALA A 172 4.56 1.85 9.45
C ALA A 172 4.10 2.93 8.46
N VAL A 173 4.41 2.77 7.17
CA VAL A 173 3.96 3.68 6.09
C VAL A 173 2.43 3.71 6.02
N ALA A 174 1.76 2.56 6.06
CA ALA A 174 0.30 2.48 6.01
C ALA A 174 -0.37 3.25 7.17
N GLU A 175 0.17 3.14 8.39
CA GLU A 175 -0.32 3.90 9.55
C GLU A 175 -0.12 5.41 9.38
N ARG A 176 1.03 5.85 8.84
CA ARG A 176 1.30 7.28 8.59
C ARG A 176 0.42 7.84 7.48
N LEU A 177 0.25 7.12 6.38
CA LEU A 177 -0.68 7.49 5.29
C LEU A 177 -2.13 7.58 5.80
N THR A 178 -2.55 6.71 6.72
CA THR A 178 -3.87 6.81 7.37
C THR A 178 -4.01 8.16 8.09
N GLY A 179 -2.98 8.61 8.81
CA GLY A 179 -2.96 9.91 9.48
C GLY A 179 -3.06 11.08 8.48
N LEU A 180 -2.25 11.05 7.43
CA LEU A 180 -2.24 12.09 6.39
C LEU A 180 -3.58 12.20 5.66
N VAL A 181 -4.22 11.07 5.32
CA VAL A 181 -5.54 11.07 4.69
C VAL A 181 -6.62 11.62 5.64
N ARG A 182 -6.53 11.33 6.94
CA ARG A 182 -7.44 11.93 7.93
C ARG A 182 -7.28 13.44 8.05
N GLU A 183 -6.05 13.92 7.99
CA GLU A 183 -5.75 15.34 7.98
C GLU A 183 -6.29 15.99 6.69
N LEU A 184 -6.10 15.35 5.54
CA LEU A 184 -6.63 15.81 4.26
C LEU A 184 -8.16 15.95 4.26
N LYS A 185 -8.86 15.05 4.97
CA LYS A 185 -10.32 15.14 5.17
C LYS A 185 -10.76 16.41 5.90
N ALA A 186 -9.94 16.96 6.79
CA ALA A 186 -10.24 18.19 7.51
C ALA A 186 -10.18 19.45 6.62
N HIS A 187 -9.57 19.33 5.43
CA HIS A 187 -9.34 20.41 4.47
C HIS A 187 -10.31 20.38 3.26
N ARG A 188 -11.34 19.54 3.32
CA ARG A 188 -12.37 19.47 2.27
C ARG A 188 -13.35 20.64 2.41
N LEU A 189 -13.66 21.29 1.29
CA LEU A 189 -14.74 22.30 1.21
C LEU A 189 -16.10 21.61 1.06
N GLU A 190 -17.17 22.24 1.58
CA GLU A 190 -18.55 21.70 1.51
C GLU A 190 -19.16 21.73 0.11
#